data_AF-A0AAW1S6H1-F1
#
_entry.id   AF-A0AAW1S6H1-F1
#
_cell.length_a   1.000
_cell.length_b   1.000
_cell.length_c   1.000
_cell.angle_alpha   90.00
_cell.angle_beta   90.00
_cell.angle_gamma   90.00
#
_symmetry.space_group_name_H-M   'P 1'
#
loop_
_entity.id
_entity.type
_entity.pdbx_description
1 polymer ?
#
loop_
_entity_poly.entity_id
_entity_poly.type
_entity_poly.pdbx_seq_one_letter_code
_entity_poly.pdbx_strand_id
1 'polypeptide(L)'
;MAPVLLGRALQAGWSSRPGLPSNSKQAPSLKTCVRLGGGYLCNITPSQFAQLHESHLPASMTGADFLSLSQHEHWDEATQVVPEQQYPVAAATAHPIFENFRVRTMQQLLSHAGSDPEALVQAGELMFQSHASYGRCGLGSEGTDRLVNLARDEMTNSQTSSSGPCIYGAKITGGGSGGAVCLLAQDSLAGQAAIERIRDKYHHQTGYKPDVFVGSSGGALRQGIVRLKLPG
;
A
#
# COMPACT_ATOMS: atom_id res chain seq x y z
N MET A 1 31.18 -2.68 1.29
CA MET A 1 30.21 -1.81 2.01
C MET A 1 28.83 -2.18 1.50
N ALA A 2 27.97 -2.74 2.35
CA ALA A 2 26.59 -3.02 1.97
C ALA A 2 25.82 -1.70 1.83
N PRO A 3 25.01 -1.48 0.78
CA PRO A 3 24.18 -0.30 0.70
C PRO A 3 23.12 -0.35 1.79
N VAL A 4 23.02 0.74 2.53
CA VAL A 4 21.97 0.97 3.53
C VAL A 4 20.71 1.35 2.76
N LEU A 5 19.69 0.49 2.85
CA LEU A 5 18.37 0.71 2.23
C LEU A 5 17.58 1.73 3.07
N LEU A 6 17.41 2.94 2.53
CA LEU A 6 16.67 4.04 3.16
C LEU A 6 15.29 4.20 2.51
N GLY A 7 14.28 3.54 3.05
CA GLY A 7 12.87 3.83 2.74
C GLY A 7 12.45 5.13 3.42
N ARG A 8 11.90 6.09 2.66
CA ARG A 8 11.44 7.38 3.21
C ARG A 8 9.94 7.51 3.07
N ALA A 9 9.25 7.92 4.13
CA ALA A 9 7.81 8.18 4.10
C ALA A 9 7.53 9.70 4.13
N LEU A 10 6.60 10.18 3.32
CA LEU A 10 6.03 11.54 3.36
C LEU A 10 4.63 11.46 3.96
N GLN A 11 4.14 12.37 4.82
CA GLN A 11 2.78 12.29 5.44
C GLN A 11 1.84 13.48 5.09
N ALA A 12 0.54 13.21 5.08
CA ALA A 12 -0.62 14.05 4.85
C ALA A 12 -1.67 13.72 5.93
N GLY A 13 -2.26 14.73 6.56
CA GLY A 13 -2.94 14.62 7.87
C GLY A 13 -4.13 13.65 7.93
N TRP A 14 -4.35 13.07 9.11
CA TRP A 14 -5.46 12.18 9.48
C TRP A 14 -6.06 12.58 10.85
N SER A 15 -7.35 12.33 11.06
CA SER A 15 -8.04 12.49 12.35
C SER A 15 -8.79 11.20 12.72
N SER A 16 -8.77 10.83 14.01
CA SER A 16 -9.18 9.52 14.54
C SER A 16 -10.44 9.58 15.41
N ARG A 17 -11.22 8.49 15.43
CA ARG A 17 -12.27 8.24 16.44
C ARG A 17 -12.20 6.81 17.02
N PRO A 18 -12.70 6.59 18.25
CA PRO A 18 -12.48 5.37 19.04
C PRO A 18 -13.66 4.38 18.97
N GLY A 19 -13.35 3.09 19.15
CA GLY A 19 -14.28 1.95 19.04
C GLY A 19 -15.02 1.56 20.32
N LEU A 20 -15.80 0.45 20.24
CA LEU A 20 -16.37 -0.39 21.33
C LEU A 20 -17.38 -1.43 20.71
N PRO A 21 -17.89 -2.43 21.45
CA PRO A 21 -17.38 -3.79 21.65
C PRO A 21 -18.19 -4.91 20.94
N SER A 22 -17.62 -6.12 20.90
CA SER A 22 -18.17 -7.33 20.27
C SER A 22 -19.27 -8.01 21.08
N ASN A 23 -20.27 -8.58 20.40
CA ASN A 23 -21.22 -9.51 21.02
C ASN A 23 -21.60 -10.64 20.05
N SER A 24 -21.03 -11.82 20.28
CA SER A 24 -21.20 -13.02 19.48
C SER A 24 -22.56 -13.68 19.69
N LYS A 25 -23.32 -13.91 18.61
CA LYS A 25 -24.36 -14.95 18.56
C LYS A 25 -24.16 -15.80 17.31
N GLN A 26 -24.02 -17.11 17.53
CA GLN A 26 -23.76 -18.13 16.52
C GLN A 26 -24.87 -18.20 15.46
N ALA A 27 -24.46 -18.08 14.19
CA ALA A 27 -25.29 -18.34 13.02
C ALA A 27 -25.16 -19.83 12.57
N PRO A 28 -26.21 -20.42 11.96
CA PRO A 28 -26.27 -21.84 11.64
C PRO A 28 -25.41 -22.20 10.40
N SER A 29 -24.99 -23.47 10.36
CA SER A 29 -23.92 -23.99 9.50
C SER A 29 -24.19 -23.88 7.99
N LEU A 30 -23.41 -23.05 7.30
CA LEU A 30 -23.17 -23.18 5.86
C LEU A 30 -22.58 -24.58 5.58
N LYS A 31 -23.30 -25.39 4.79
CA LYS A 31 -22.84 -26.68 4.25
C LYS A 31 -21.40 -26.53 3.74
N THR A 32 -20.55 -27.51 4.04
CA THR A 32 -19.08 -27.52 3.92
C THR A 32 -18.56 -27.02 2.56
N CYS A 33 -18.60 -25.72 2.33
CA CYS A 33 -17.95 -25.05 1.23
C CYS A 33 -16.48 -24.96 1.62
N VAL A 34 -15.60 -25.65 0.88
CA VAL A 34 -14.16 -25.49 1.05
C VAL A 34 -13.84 -24.02 0.80
N ARG A 35 -13.43 -23.30 1.84
CA ARG A 35 -13.12 -21.88 1.74
C ARG A 35 -11.92 -21.71 0.82
N LEU A 36 -12.10 -20.91 -0.24
CA LEU A 36 -11.00 -20.55 -1.13
C LEU A 36 -9.85 -19.92 -0.33
N GLY A 37 -8.62 -20.38 -0.55
CA GLY A 37 -7.45 -19.92 0.20
C GLY A 37 -7.51 -20.14 1.71
N GLY A 38 -8.34 -21.07 2.20
CA GLY A 38 -8.56 -21.26 3.64
C GLY A 38 -9.29 -20.09 4.29
N GLY A 39 -10.04 -19.30 3.51
CA GLY A 39 -10.76 -18.11 3.97
C GLY A 39 -9.98 -16.80 3.81
N TYR A 40 -8.77 -16.84 3.25
CA TYR A 40 -7.95 -15.65 3.01
C TYR A 40 -7.50 -15.60 1.55
N LEU A 41 -7.85 -14.51 0.86
CA LEU A 41 -7.49 -14.32 -0.54
C LEU A 41 -5.96 -14.33 -0.75
N CYS A 42 -5.19 -13.78 0.18
CA CYS A 42 -3.72 -13.74 0.08
C CYS A 42 -3.05 -15.13 0.05
N ASN A 43 -3.76 -16.21 0.40
CA ASN A 43 -3.25 -17.58 0.28
C ASN A 43 -3.39 -18.17 -1.13
N ILE A 44 -4.11 -17.50 -2.03
CA ILE A 44 -4.24 -17.88 -3.43
C ILE A 44 -3.01 -17.36 -4.18
N THR A 45 -2.42 -18.16 -5.07
CA THR A 45 -1.32 -17.66 -5.91
C THR A 45 -1.86 -16.84 -7.10
N PRO A 46 -1.09 -15.86 -7.62
CA PRO A 46 -1.47 -15.12 -8.82
C PRO A 46 -1.87 -16.00 -10.02
N SER A 47 -1.13 -17.10 -10.25
CA SER A 47 -1.41 -18.02 -11.35
C SER A 47 -2.73 -18.79 -11.17
N GLN A 48 -3.01 -19.27 -9.95
CA GLN A 48 -4.28 -19.91 -9.62
C GLN A 48 -5.44 -18.95 -9.81
N PHE A 49 -5.30 -17.71 -9.32
CA PHE A 49 -6.32 -16.69 -9.47
C PHE A 49 -6.63 -16.37 -10.93
N ALA A 50 -5.60 -16.04 -11.72
CA ALA A 50 -5.76 -15.67 -13.13
C ALA A 50 -6.39 -16.80 -13.97
N GLN A 51 -6.00 -18.06 -13.70
CA GLN A 51 -6.47 -19.20 -14.48
C GLN A 51 -7.87 -19.67 -14.09
N LEU A 52 -8.21 -19.64 -12.80
CA LEU A 52 -9.38 -20.36 -12.27
C LEU A 52 -10.49 -19.46 -11.74
N HIS A 53 -10.21 -18.19 -11.46
CA HIS A 53 -11.11 -17.35 -10.67
C HIS A 53 -11.37 -15.97 -11.30
N GLU A 54 -10.38 -15.35 -11.93
CA GLU A 54 -10.46 -13.96 -12.40
C GLU A 54 -11.63 -13.70 -13.36
N SER A 55 -11.87 -14.62 -14.30
CA SER A 55 -12.95 -14.49 -15.30
C SER A 55 -14.37 -14.62 -14.73
N HIS A 56 -14.51 -15.14 -13.50
CA HIS A 56 -15.81 -15.34 -12.85
C HIS A 56 -16.23 -14.15 -11.97
N LEU A 57 -15.34 -13.19 -11.74
CA LEU A 57 -15.62 -12.05 -10.88
C LEU A 57 -16.24 -10.90 -11.68
N PRO A 58 -17.37 -10.32 -11.20
CA PRO A 58 -17.87 -9.09 -11.80
C PRO A 58 -16.88 -7.96 -11.53
N ALA A 59 -16.76 -7.03 -12.48
CA ALA A 59 -15.91 -5.85 -12.32
C ALA A 59 -16.31 -5.04 -11.08
N SER A 60 -17.63 -4.88 -10.86
CA SER A 60 -18.21 -4.17 -9.72
C SER A 60 -19.57 -4.77 -9.33
N MET A 61 -20.02 -4.50 -8.10
CA MET A 61 -21.31 -4.93 -7.56
C MET A 61 -21.83 -3.90 -6.55
N THR A 62 -23.15 -3.69 -6.49
CA THR A 62 -23.74 -2.83 -5.47
C THR A 62 -23.72 -3.52 -4.10
N GLY A 63 -23.72 -2.72 -3.02
CA GLY A 63 -23.88 -3.28 -1.68
C GLY A 63 -25.20 -4.04 -1.52
N ALA A 64 -26.29 -3.58 -2.14
CA ALA A 64 -27.58 -4.24 -2.11
C ALA A 64 -27.52 -5.65 -2.76
N ASP A 65 -26.90 -5.76 -3.94
CA ASP A 65 -26.70 -7.05 -4.61
C ASP A 65 -25.84 -7.99 -3.76
N PHE A 66 -24.76 -7.47 -3.17
CA PHE A 66 -23.91 -8.25 -2.28
C PHE A 66 -24.69 -8.77 -1.06
N LEU A 67 -25.47 -7.91 -0.39
CA LEU A 67 -26.27 -8.30 0.77
C LEU A 67 -27.32 -9.34 0.41
N SER A 68 -27.95 -9.22 -0.76
CA SER A 68 -28.88 -10.23 -1.27
C SER A 68 -28.19 -11.57 -1.53
N LEU A 69 -26.97 -11.58 -2.07
CA LEU A 69 -26.21 -12.80 -2.36
C LEU A 69 -25.65 -13.47 -1.09
N SER A 70 -25.24 -12.66 -0.12
CA SER A 70 -24.59 -13.10 1.12
C SER A 70 -25.58 -13.39 2.26
N GLN A 71 -26.88 -13.23 2.03
CA GLN A 71 -27.92 -13.34 3.08
C GLN A 71 -27.69 -12.37 4.25
N HIS A 72 -27.21 -11.15 3.93
CA HIS A 72 -26.82 -10.11 4.88
C HIS A 72 -25.66 -10.50 5.82
N GLU A 73 -24.90 -11.54 5.50
CA GLU A 73 -23.72 -11.93 6.26
C GLU A 73 -22.45 -11.34 5.64
N HIS A 74 -21.68 -10.60 6.44
CA HIS A 74 -20.29 -10.26 6.14
C HIS A 74 -19.43 -10.49 7.40
N TRP A 75 -18.17 -10.86 7.22
CA TRP A 75 -17.30 -11.29 8.33
C TRP A 75 -16.38 -10.18 8.86
N ASP A 76 -16.73 -8.92 8.55
CA ASP A 76 -15.99 -7.75 9.00
C ASP A 76 -16.80 -7.01 10.06
N GLU A 77 -16.36 -7.10 11.31
CA GLU A 77 -16.98 -6.39 12.44
C GLU A 77 -16.68 -4.89 12.43
N ALA A 78 -15.67 -4.44 11.67
CA ALA A 78 -15.24 -3.04 11.65
C ALA A 78 -15.96 -2.19 10.59
N THR A 79 -16.60 -2.81 9.60
CA THR A 79 -17.25 -2.10 8.49
C THR A 79 -18.71 -2.53 8.29
N GLN A 80 -19.46 -1.70 7.56
CA GLN A 80 -20.84 -1.96 7.18
C GLN A 80 -20.93 -1.86 5.66
N VAL A 81 -21.65 -2.78 5.02
CA VAL A 81 -21.92 -2.70 3.58
C VAL A 81 -23.02 -1.65 3.36
N VAL A 82 -22.70 -0.63 2.58
CA VAL A 82 -23.65 0.44 2.21
C VAL A 82 -24.41 -0.01 0.96
N PRO A 83 -25.74 -0.20 1.02
CA PRO A 83 -26.50 -0.78 -0.09
C PRO A 83 -26.35 -0.02 -1.42
N GLU A 84 -26.31 1.31 -1.35
CA GLU A 84 -26.26 2.21 -2.50
C GLU A 84 -24.86 2.34 -3.11
N GLN A 85 -23.82 1.87 -2.40
CA GLN A 85 -22.44 1.99 -2.85
C GLN A 85 -22.10 0.93 -3.91
N GLN A 86 -21.37 1.35 -4.94
CA GLN A 86 -20.73 0.45 -5.90
C GLN A 86 -19.34 0.04 -5.41
N TYR A 87 -19.07 -1.27 -5.39
CA TYR A 87 -17.80 -1.84 -4.93
C TYR A 87 -17.04 -2.51 -6.08
N PRO A 88 -15.72 -2.27 -6.23
CA PRO A 88 -14.92 -2.81 -7.32
C PRO A 88 -14.48 -4.26 -7.03
N VAL A 89 -15.42 -5.21 -7.08
CA VAL A 89 -15.24 -6.62 -6.66
C VAL A 89 -13.99 -7.27 -7.27
N ALA A 90 -13.82 -7.23 -8.60
CA ALA A 90 -12.67 -7.88 -9.24
C ALA A 90 -11.34 -7.28 -8.78
N ALA A 91 -11.23 -5.95 -8.74
CA ALA A 91 -10.00 -5.27 -8.32
C ALA A 91 -9.69 -5.46 -6.83
N ALA A 92 -10.71 -5.35 -5.97
CA ALA A 92 -10.60 -5.57 -4.53
C ALA A 92 -10.24 -7.02 -4.19
N THR A 93 -10.72 -8.00 -4.98
CA THR A 93 -10.35 -9.41 -4.82
C THR A 93 -8.91 -9.66 -5.27
N ALA A 94 -8.53 -9.11 -6.42
CA ALA A 94 -7.19 -9.26 -6.99
C ALA A 94 -6.11 -8.64 -6.11
N HIS A 95 -6.37 -7.47 -5.52
CA HIS A 95 -5.37 -6.71 -4.76
C HIS A 95 -4.61 -7.53 -3.71
N PRO A 96 -5.24 -8.16 -2.70
CA PRO A 96 -4.52 -8.92 -1.66
C PRO A 96 -3.76 -10.14 -2.21
N ILE A 97 -4.23 -10.74 -3.31
CA ILE A 97 -3.60 -11.89 -3.97
C ILE A 97 -2.26 -11.45 -4.57
N PHE A 98 -2.32 -10.46 -5.47
CA PHE A 98 -1.12 -9.97 -6.14
C PHE A 98 -0.20 -9.19 -5.19
N GLU A 99 -0.75 -8.46 -4.22
CA GLU A 99 0.05 -7.71 -3.24
C GLU A 99 0.87 -8.65 -2.36
N ASN A 100 0.30 -9.78 -1.91
CA ASN A 100 1.08 -10.76 -1.13
C ASN A 100 2.25 -11.32 -1.95
N PHE A 101 2.04 -11.60 -3.24
CA PHE A 101 3.13 -12.00 -4.13
C PHE A 101 4.19 -10.88 -4.28
N ARG A 102 3.76 -9.63 -4.53
CA ARG A 102 4.67 -8.48 -4.61
C ARG A 102 5.49 -8.29 -3.33
N VAL A 103 4.89 -8.43 -2.16
CA VAL A 103 5.59 -8.31 -0.86
C VAL A 103 6.66 -9.39 -0.72
N ARG A 104 6.34 -10.65 -1.05
CA ARG A 104 7.32 -11.76 -1.01
C ARG A 104 8.46 -11.54 -2.01
N THR A 105 8.14 -11.11 -3.23
CA THR A 105 9.15 -10.80 -4.25
C THR A 105 10.02 -9.62 -3.83
N MET A 106 9.43 -8.55 -3.30
CA MET A 106 10.14 -7.39 -2.75
C MET A 106 11.13 -7.82 -1.66
N GLN A 107 10.74 -8.69 -0.74
CA GLN A 107 11.64 -9.22 0.29
C GLN A 107 12.87 -9.91 -0.29
N GLN A 108 12.69 -10.72 -1.34
CA GLN A 108 13.80 -11.39 -2.02
C GLN A 108 14.71 -10.37 -2.72
N LEU A 109 14.15 -9.41 -3.45
CA LEU A 109 14.90 -8.37 -4.15
C LEU A 109 15.73 -7.52 -3.18
N LEU A 110 15.13 -7.07 -2.08
CA LEU A 110 15.82 -6.28 -1.06
C LEU A 110 16.97 -7.03 -0.40
N SER A 111 16.89 -8.36 -0.30
CA SER A 111 17.97 -9.20 0.24
C SER A 111 19.21 -9.24 -0.68
N HIS A 112 19.04 -8.91 -1.97
CA HIS A 112 20.10 -8.91 -2.99
C HIS A 112 20.48 -7.50 -3.47
N ALA A 113 19.86 -6.44 -2.94
CA ALA A 113 20.07 -5.05 -3.36
C ALA A 113 21.52 -4.56 -3.23
N GLY A 114 22.35 -5.23 -2.42
CA GLY A 114 23.77 -4.93 -2.29
C GLY A 114 24.69 -5.51 -3.35
N SER A 115 24.23 -6.54 -4.05
CA SER A 115 25.02 -7.27 -5.06
C SER A 115 24.43 -7.16 -6.46
N ASP A 116 23.15 -6.83 -6.57
CA ASP A 116 22.43 -6.70 -7.85
C ASP A 116 21.76 -5.33 -7.94
N PRO A 117 22.32 -4.39 -8.73
CA PRO A 117 21.71 -3.08 -8.97
C PRO A 117 20.31 -3.15 -9.58
N GLU A 118 20.01 -4.20 -10.35
CA GLU A 118 18.71 -4.39 -10.99
C GLU A 118 17.62 -4.71 -9.96
N ALA A 119 18.00 -5.31 -8.83
CA ALA A 119 17.06 -5.64 -7.76
C ALA A 119 16.35 -4.39 -7.21
N LEU A 120 17.02 -3.24 -7.15
CA LEU A 120 16.41 -1.97 -6.73
C LEU A 120 15.45 -1.41 -7.78
N VAL A 121 15.77 -1.56 -9.07
CA VAL A 121 14.89 -1.16 -10.18
C VAL A 121 13.60 -1.98 -10.15
N GLN A 122 13.72 -3.29 -10.03
CA GLN A 122 12.58 -4.20 -9.91
C GLN A 122 11.76 -3.94 -8.65
N ALA A 123 12.41 -3.72 -7.50
CA ALA A 123 11.75 -3.36 -6.26
C ALA A 123 10.94 -2.06 -6.40
N GLY A 124 11.49 -1.06 -7.08
CA GLY A 124 10.80 0.19 -7.38
C GLY A 124 9.57 0.00 -8.27
N GLU A 125 9.66 -0.84 -9.29
CA GLU A 125 8.53 -1.21 -10.14
C GLU A 125 7.41 -1.90 -9.34
N LEU A 126 7.75 -2.81 -8.42
CA LEU A 126 6.75 -3.42 -7.53
C LEU A 126 6.02 -2.39 -6.65
N MET A 127 6.70 -1.33 -6.22
CA MET A 127 6.06 -0.24 -5.47
C MET A 127 5.01 0.48 -6.33
N PHE A 128 5.36 0.84 -7.56
CA PHE A 128 4.42 1.47 -8.48
C PHE A 128 3.20 0.58 -8.80
N GLN A 129 3.43 -0.72 -8.99
CA GLN A 129 2.34 -1.70 -9.20
C GLN A 129 1.43 -1.83 -7.98
N SER A 130 2.01 -1.84 -6.77
CA SER A 130 1.26 -1.83 -5.51
C SER A 130 0.37 -0.58 -5.41
N HIS A 131 0.92 0.61 -5.69
CA HIS A 131 0.15 1.85 -5.70
C HIS A 131 -0.99 1.84 -6.71
N ALA A 132 -0.73 1.42 -7.95
CA ALA A 132 -1.76 1.31 -8.98
C ALA A 132 -2.86 0.32 -8.60
N SER A 133 -2.48 -0.82 -7.99
CA SER A 133 -3.45 -1.80 -7.49
C SER A 133 -4.31 -1.22 -6.37
N TYR A 134 -3.73 -0.42 -5.50
CA TYR A 134 -4.43 0.24 -4.39
C TYR A 134 -5.45 1.26 -4.90
N GLY A 135 -5.08 2.06 -5.91
CA GLY A 135 -5.99 2.99 -6.58
C GLY A 135 -7.19 2.29 -7.23
N ARG A 136 -6.98 1.14 -7.90
CA ARG A 136 -8.08 0.34 -8.48
C ARG A 136 -9.09 -0.19 -7.45
N CYS A 137 -8.70 -0.29 -6.18
CA CYS A 137 -9.63 -0.63 -5.09
C CYS A 137 -10.50 0.56 -4.64
N GLY A 138 -10.32 1.76 -5.21
CA GLY A 138 -10.98 2.98 -4.75
C GLY A 138 -10.37 3.57 -3.48
N LEU A 139 -9.16 3.15 -3.11
CA LEU A 139 -8.49 3.58 -1.87
C LEU A 139 -7.43 4.68 -2.11
N GLY A 140 -7.20 5.08 -3.36
CA GLY A 140 -6.25 6.12 -3.76
C GLY A 140 -6.62 7.51 -3.23
N SER A 141 -5.73 8.48 -3.44
CA SER A 141 -5.99 9.88 -3.12
C SER A 141 -5.20 10.80 -4.03
N GLU A 142 -5.79 11.91 -4.47
CA GLU A 142 -5.13 12.84 -5.40
C GLU A 142 -3.76 13.32 -4.89
N GLY A 143 -3.62 13.56 -3.58
CA GLY A 143 -2.37 13.98 -2.97
C GLY A 143 -1.28 12.92 -3.05
N THR A 144 -1.58 11.67 -2.70
CA THR A 144 -0.60 10.58 -2.79
C THR A 144 -0.27 10.23 -4.23
N ASP A 145 -1.28 10.26 -5.12
CA ASP A 145 -1.11 9.92 -6.52
C ASP A 145 -0.19 10.94 -7.21
N ARG A 146 -0.38 12.23 -6.89
CA ARG A 146 0.50 13.32 -7.34
C ARG A 146 1.94 13.13 -6.86
N LEU A 147 2.17 12.77 -5.59
CA LEU A 147 3.53 12.49 -5.08
C LEU A 147 4.17 11.29 -5.79
N VAL A 148 3.42 10.21 -6.01
CA VAL A 148 3.92 9.02 -6.72
C VAL A 148 4.26 9.36 -8.18
N ASN A 149 3.44 10.19 -8.84
CA ASN A 149 3.72 10.65 -10.20
C ASN A 149 4.98 11.53 -10.26
N LEU A 150 5.16 12.47 -9.33
CA LEU A 150 6.39 13.27 -9.26
C LEU A 150 7.64 12.41 -9.02
N ALA A 151 7.51 11.34 -8.22
CA ALA A 151 8.59 10.38 -8.01
C ALA A 151 8.93 9.58 -9.29
N ARG A 152 7.91 9.21 -10.07
CA ARG A 152 8.09 8.58 -11.38
C ARG A 152 8.77 9.51 -12.37
N ASP A 153 8.39 10.79 -12.39
CA ASP A 153 9.02 11.79 -13.25
C ASP A 153 10.52 11.95 -12.89
N GLU A 154 10.87 12.04 -11.60
CA GLU A 154 12.29 12.08 -11.18
C GLU A 154 13.05 10.80 -11.55
N MET A 155 12.42 9.62 -11.44
CA MET A 155 13.01 8.36 -11.89
C MET A 155 13.35 8.43 -13.38
N THR A 156 12.37 8.74 -14.24
CA THR A 156 12.56 8.81 -15.70
C THR A 156 13.60 9.85 -16.10
N ASN A 157 13.61 11.02 -15.46
CA ASN A 157 14.59 12.07 -15.75
C ASN A 157 16.03 11.71 -15.32
N SER A 158 16.19 10.81 -14.34
CA SER A 158 17.52 10.40 -13.85
C SER A 158 18.04 9.12 -14.50
N GLN A 159 17.19 8.34 -15.21
CA GLN A 159 17.58 7.11 -15.92
C GLN A 159 18.67 7.31 -16.97
N THR A 160 18.86 8.53 -17.48
CA THR A 160 19.93 8.84 -18.46
C THR A 160 21.29 9.09 -17.81
N SER A 161 21.39 9.04 -16.48
CA SER A 161 22.65 9.26 -15.75
C SER A 161 23.45 7.97 -15.62
N SER A 162 24.78 8.07 -15.71
CA SER A 162 25.70 6.93 -15.59
C SER A 162 25.67 6.25 -14.20
N SER A 163 25.11 6.90 -13.19
CA SER A 163 25.02 6.40 -11.81
C SER A 163 23.70 5.71 -11.46
N GLY A 164 22.81 5.51 -12.45
CA GLY A 164 21.46 4.96 -12.25
C GLY A 164 20.45 6.00 -11.74
N PRO A 165 19.19 5.57 -11.48
CA PRO A 165 18.13 6.48 -11.07
C PRO A 165 18.31 6.94 -9.61
N CYS A 166 17.96 8.20 -9.34
CA CYS A 166 17.98 8.76 -7.98
C CYS A 166 16.79 8.27 -7.15
N ILE A 167 15.66 8.00 -7.81
CA ILE A 167 14.43 7.45 -7.24
C ILE A 167 14.13 6.17 -8.01
N TYR A 168 13.98 5.05 -7.31
CA TYR A 168 13.65 3.77 -7.92
C TYR A 168 12.14 3.52 -7.95
N GLY A 169 11.42 3.93 -6.91
CA GLY A 169 9.98 3.68 -6.84
C GLY A 169 9.27 4.44 -5.74
N ALA A 170 7.95 4.49 -5.85
CA ALA A 170 7.09 5.17 -4.90
C ALA A 170 5.74 4.47 -4.76
N LYS A 171 5.17 4.47 -3.55
CA LYS A 171 3.80 4.01 -3.32
C LYS A 171 3.16 4.63 -2.09
N ILE A 172 1.83 4.69 -2.09
CA ILE A 172 1.07 4.97 -0.87
C ILE A 172 1.35 3.94 0.24
N THR A 173 1.35 4.38 1.49
CA THR A 173 1.52 3.57 2.70
C THR A 173 0.59 4.05 3.81
N GLY A 174 0.25 3.14 4.75
CA GLY A 174 -0.82 3.33 5.73
C GLY A 174 -2.16 2.79 5.25
N GLY A 175 -3.25 3.16 5.93
CA GLY A 175 -4.59 2.66 5.63
C GLY A 175 -5.30 3.33 4.44
N GLY A 176 -4.64 4.22 3.69
CA GLY A 176 -5.17 4.88 2.49
C GLY A 176 -5.79 6.25 2.73
N SER A 177 -6.55 6.77 1.75
CA SER A 177 -7.30 8.04 1.89
C SER A 177 -6.44 9.28 2.22
N GLY A 178 -5.22 9.34 1.70
CA GLY A 178 -4.22 10.32 2.12
C GLY A 178 -3.20 9.67 3.05
N GLY A 179 -2.59 10.42 3.96
CA GLY A 179 -1.53 9.85 4.78
C GLY A 179 -0.21 9.90 4.04
N ALA A 180 0.38 8.76 3.69
CA ALA A 180 1.79 8.76 3.36
C ALA A 180 2.21 8.12 2.04
N VAL A 181 3.31 8.59 1.47
CA VAL A 181 3.99 7.96 0.33
C VAL A 181 5.37 7.49 0.77
N CYS A 182 5.64 6.20 0.58
CA CYS A 182 6.96 5.60 0.71
C CYS A 182 7.73 5.75 -0.60
N LEU A 183 8.95 6.26 -0.52
CA LEU A 183 9.90 6.39 -1.62
C LEU A 183 11.07 5.42 -1.40
N LEU A 184 11.47 4.73 -2.46
CA LEU A 184 12.74 4.04 -2.56
C LEU A 184 13.70 4.92 -3.36
N ALA A 185 14.71 5.46 -2.68
CA ALA A 185 15.68 6.38 -3.25
C ALA A 185 17.10 5.87 -3.05
N GLN A 186 18.01 6.31 -3.92
CA GLN A 186 19.44 6.07 -3.75
C GLN A 186 19.93 6.78 -2.49
N ASP A 187 20.75 6.09 -1.67
CA ASP A 187 21.39 6.72 -0.53
C ASP A 187 22.62 7.55 -0.98
N SER A 188 22.35 8.73 -1.51
CA SER A 188 23.36 9.63 -2.08
C SER A 188 22.90 11.09 -2.01
N LEU A 189 23.82 12.05 -2.16
CA LEU A 189 23.44 13.47 -2.27
C LEU A 189 22.47 13.72 -3.44
N ALA A 190 22.61 12.97 -4.53
CA ALA A 190 21.72 13.06 -5.69
C ALA A 190 20.30 12.54 -5.36
N GLY A 191 20.18 11.42 -4.65
CA GLY A 191 18.90 10.91 -4.14
C GLY A 191 18.23 11.89 -3.20
N GLN A 192 18.99 12.47 -2.26
CA GLN A 192 18.53 13.49 -1.32
C GLN A 192 17.99 14.72 -2.07
N ALA A 193 18.72 15.19 -3.08
CA ALA A 193 18.30 16.32 -3.91
C ALA A 193 17.05 15.99 -4.75
N ALA A 194 16.91 14.76 -5.25
CA ALA A 194 15.71 14.33 -5.97
C ALA A 194 14.46 14.38 -5.10
N ILE A 195 14.58 13.96 -3.83
CA ILE A 195 13.47 14.05 -2.87
C ILE A 195 13.08 15.50 -2.61
N GLU A 196 14.05 16.40 -2.46
CA GLU A 196 13.75 17.82 -2.27
C GLU A 196 13.04 18.42 -3.49
N ARG A 197 13.46 18.06 -4.71
CA ARG A 197 12.76 18.48 -5.94
C ARG A 197 11.31 17.99 -5.99
N ILE A 198 11.04 16.75 -5.55
CA ILE A 198 9.67 16.23 -5.45
C ILE A 198 8.86 17.07 -4.48
N ARG A 199 9.41 17.38 -3.29
CA ARG A 199 8.72 18.20 -2.28
C ARG A 199 8.43 19.61 -2.79
N ASP A 200 9.40 20.24 -3.44
CA ASP A 200 9.26 21.59 -3.98
C ASP A 200 8.24 21.65 -5.11
N LYS A 201 8.27 20.67 -6.03
CA LYS A 201 7.25 20.54 -7.09
C LYS A 201 5.86 20.32 -6.49
N TYR A 202 5.74 19.46 -5.48
CA TYR A 202 4.47 19.22 -4.82
C TYR A 202 3.96 20.48 -4.09
N HIS A 203 4.86 21.20 -3.40
CA HIS A 203 4.54 22.46 -2.73
C HIS A 203 4.07 23.53 -3.71
N HIS A 204 4.78 23.70 -4.83
CA HIS A 204 4.36 24.62 -5.88
C HIS A 204 2.95 24.26 -6.40
N GLN A 205 2.66 22.97 -6.57
CA GLN A 205 1.39 22.52 -7.14
C GLN A 205 0.21 22.57 -6.16
N THR A 206 0.44 22.52 -4.85
CA THR A 206 -0.62 22.31 -3.85
C THR A 206 -0.64 23.33 -2.71
N GLY A 207 0.41 24.14 -2.56
CA GLY A 207 0.63 25.01 -1.40
C GLY A 207 1.13 24.29 -0.14
N TYR A 208 1.19 22.95 -0.12
CA TYR A 208 1.64 22.16 1.01
C TYR A 208 3.02 21.55 0.77
N LYS A 209 3.97 21.71 1.70
CA LYS A 209 5.29 21.09 1.60
C LYS A 209 5.34 19.83 2.48
N PRO A 210 5.44 18.62 1.91
CA PRO A 210 5.43 17.39 2.70
C PRO A 210 6.64 17.26 3.61
N ASP A 211 6.43 16.72 4.81
CA ASP A 211 7.51 16.31 5.72
C ASP A 211 8.19 15.03 5.22
N VAL A 212 9.49 14.88 5.51
CA VAL A 212 10.27 13.68 5.16
C VAL A 212 10.66 12.97 6.43
N PHE A 213 10.24 11.72 6.55
CA PHE A 213 10.68 10.82 7.61
C PHE A 213 11.72 9.85 7.08
N VAL A 214 12.85 9.74 7.80
CA VAL A 214 14.01 8.95 7.42
C VAL A 214 14.47 8.11 8.60
N GLY A 215 14.83 6.85 8.34
CA GLY A 215 15.34 5.92 9.35
C GLY A 215 14.24 5.03 9.94
N SER A 216 14.64 4.20 10.91
CA SER A 216 13.75 3.32 11.66
C SER A 216 13.95 3.53 13.16
N SER A 217 12.92 3.28 13.96
CA SER A 217 13.05 3.22 15.42
C SER A 217 13.41 1.80 15.84
N GLY A 218 13.96 1.64 17.04
CA GLY A 218 14.20 0.31 17.62
C GLY A 218 12.93 -0.48 17.96
N GLY A 219 11.76 0.14 17.80
CA GLY A 219 10.46 -0.40 18.22
C GLY A 219 10.25 -0.33 19.73
N ALA A 220 8.99 -0.47 20.16
CA ALA A 220 8.59 -0.38 21.57
C ALA A 220 9.28 -1.43 22.46
N LEU A 221 9.56 -2.63 21.92
CA LEU A 221 10.26 -3.69 22.64
C LEU A 221 11.69 -3.28 23.03
N ARG A 222 12.38 -2.51 22.18
CA ARG A 222 13.77 -2.07 22.42
C ARG A 222 13.84 -0.76 23.20
N GLN A 223 12.92 0.17 22.94
CA GLN A 223 12.95 1.54 23.49
C GLN A 223 12.15 1.69 24.79
N GLY A 224 11.30 0.71 25.13
CA GLY A 224 10.40 0.81 26.28
C GLY A 224 9.26 1.82 26.04
N ILE A 225 8.54 2.17 27.11
CA ILE A 225 7.41 3.10 27.07
C ILE A 225 7.81 4.41 27.73
N VAL A 226 7.70 5.52 26.98
CA VAL A 226 7.85 6.87 27.53
C VAL A 226 6.46 7.47 27.78
N ARG A 227 6.16 7.84 29.03
CA ARG A 227 4.93 8.56 29.37
C ARG A 227 5.19 10.06 29.38
N LEU A 228 4.57 10.77 28.44
CA LEU A 228 4.60 12.22 28.38
C LEU A 228 3.53 12.79 29.31
N LYS A 229 3.93 13.68 30.22
CA LYS A 229 3.01 14.51 31.00
C LYS A 229 2.82 15.81 30.25
N LEU A 230 1.64 16.03 29.67
CA LEU A 230 1.31 17.31 29.08
C LEU A 230 1.17 18.36 30.20
N PRO A 231 1.72 19.57 30.04
CA PRO A 231 1.50 20.64 31.00
C PRO A 231 0.00 20.96 31.07
N GLY A 232 -0.52 21.07 32.29
CA GLY A 232 -1.91 21.41 32.58
C GLY A 232 -2.20 22.89 32.47
#